data_AF-A0A813A6T8-F1
#
_entry.id   AF-A0A813A6T8-F1
#
_cell.length_a   1.000
_cell.length_b   1.000
_cell.length_c   1.000
_cell.angle_alpha   90.00
_cell.angle_beta   90.00
_cell.angle_gamma   90.00
#
_symmetry.space_group_name_H-M   'P 1'
#
loop_
_entity.id
_entity.type
_entity.pdbx_description
1 polymer ?
#
loop_
_entity_poly.entity_id
_entity_poly.type
_entity_poly.pdbx_seq_one_letter_code
_entity_poly.pdbx_strand_id
1 'polypeptide(L)'
;DRYVGQKSTFRNVVVKTLFDVYIHTPFGVVPGFYLVTGTFKGDSLTRIHAQLQREWVEASLGSSLFWTPAQVVNFWLVPQPFKIAYVSVLSFAHKTWMSWVSNRDRYALRSGSAPLLPGPYAVA
;
A
#
# COMPACT_ATOMS: atom_id res chain seq x y z
N ASP A 1 -34.45 14.48 -3.00
CA ASP A 1 -33.31 13.63 -2.63
C ASP A 1 -31.96 14.25 -3.07
N ARG A 2 -31.58 15.39 -2.49
CA ARG A 2 -30.46 16.25 -2.96
C ARG A 2 -29.69 16.92 -1.82
N TYR A 3 -29.71 16.31 -0.62
CA TYR A 3 -29.24 16.95 0.62
C TYR A 3 -28.38 16.06 1.51
N VAL A 4 -27.44 15.33 0.92
CA VAL A 4 -26.24 14.91 1.67
C VAL A 4 -25.03 15.65 1.09
N GLY A 5 -25.15 16.98 1.05
CA GLY A 5 -24.04 17.87 0.80
C GLY A 5 -23.27 18.06 2.08
N GLN A 6 -22.43 17.07 2.46
CA GLN A 6 -21.38 17.34 3.42
C GLN A 6 -20.54 18.46 2.81
N LYS A 7 -20.67 19.69 3.34
CA LYS A 7 -19.80 20.82 3.00
C LYS A 7 -18.41 20.53 3.58
N SER A 8 -17.77 19.48 3.08
CA SER A 8 -16.36 19.24 3.33
C SER A 8 -15.64 20.33 2.57
N THR A 9 -15.33 21.42 3.26
CA THR A 9 -14.46 22.48 2.74
C THR A 9 -13.25 21.81 2.08
N PHE A 10 -12.81 22.30 0.92
CA PHE A 10 -11.66 21.76 0.20
C PHE A 10 -10.46 21.49 1.15
N ARG A 11 -10.24 22.38 2.12
CA ARG A 11 -9.31 22.20 3.24
C ARG A 11 -9.47 20.87 3.99
N ASN A 12 -10.69 20.50 4.39
CA ASN A 12 -10.96 19.27 5.13
C ASN A 12 -10.69 18.03 4.27
N VAL A 13 -10.94 18.11 2.97
CA VAL A 13 -10.65 17.04 2.00
C VAL A 13 -9.14 16.84 1.86
N VAL A 14 -8.38 17.93 1.68
CA VAL A 14 -6.93 17.88 1.60
C VAL A 14 -6.34 17.33 2.89
N VAL A 15 -6.76 17.83 4.05
CA VAL A 15 -6.29 17.33 5.35
C VAL A 15 -6.57 15.84 5.49
N LYS A 16 -7.80 15.39 5.26
CA LYS A 16 -8.13 13.95 5.31
C LYS A 16 -7.28 13.11 4.38
N THR A 17 -7.01 13.60 3.17
CA THR A 17 -6.18 12.92 2.19
C THR A 17 -4.74 12.81 2.65
N LEU A 18 -4.18 13.87 3.22
CA LEU A 18 -2.82 13.83 3.75
C LEU A 18 -2.70 12.85 4.92
N PHE A 19 -3.67 12.85 5.84
CA PHE A 19 -3.72 11.87 6.92
C PHE A 19 -3.85 10.44 6.38
N ASP A 20 -4.68 10.22 5.36
CA ASP A 20 -4.86 8.92 4.73
C ASP A 20 -3.57 8.41 4.06
N VAL A 21 -2.91 9.26 3.28
CA VAL A 21 -1.73 8.90 2.47
C VAL A 21 -0.45 8.80 3.28
N TYR A 22 -0.25 9.69 4.27
CA TYR A 22 1.02 9.81 4.98
C TYR A 22 0.99 9.26 6.41
N ILE A 23 -0.18 8.92 6.94
CA ILE A 23 -0.30 8.31 8.27
C ILE A 23 -1.03 6.97 8.18
N HIS A 24 -2.27 6.95 7.68
CA HIS A 24 -3.05 5.71 7.65
C HIS A 24 -2.42 4.65 6.73
N THR A 25 -1.91 5.05 5.57
CA THR A 25 -1.28 4.12 4.63
C THR A 25 0.00 3.47 5.20
N PRO A 26 1.03 4.22 5.64
CA PRO A 26 2.27 3.63 6.14
C PRO A 26 2.15 2.90 7.48
N PHE A 27 1.21 3.30 8.35
CA PHE A 27 1.08 2.71 9.69
C PHE A 27 -0.12 1.77 9.85
N GLY A 28 -1.11 1.83 8.97
CA GLY A 28 -2.29 0.96 8.97
C GLY A 28 -2.30 0.01 7.79
N VAL A 29 -2.38 0.54 6.56
CA VAL A 29 -2.59 -0.27 5.35
C VAL A 29 -1.40 -1.17 5.04
N VAL A 30 -0.17 -0.63 5.10
CA VAL A 30 1.05 -1.39 4.79
C VAL A 30 1.27 -2.49 5.84
N PRO A 31 1.34 -2.23 7.16
CA PRO A 31 1.48 -3.29 8.16
C PRO A 31 0.34 -4.31 8.11
N GLY A 32 -0.90 -3.87 7.94
CA GLY A 32 -2.06 -4.76 7.81
C GLY A 32 -1.96 -5.67 6.59
N PHE A 33 -1.46 -5.17 5.45
CA PHE A 33 -1.23 -6.00 4.27
C PHE A 33 -0.20 -7.10 4.53
N TYR A 34 0.96 -6.76 5.12
CA TYR A 34 1.99 -7.77 5.43
C TYR A 34 1.52 -8.77 6.48
N LEU A 35 0.74 -8.32 7.46
CA LEU A 35 0.17 -9.20 8.49
C LEU A 35 -0.81 -10.20 7.88
N VAL A 36 -1.79 -9.73 7.09
CA VAL A 36 -2.78 -10.61 6.45
C VAL A 36 -2.15 -11.54 5.42
N THR A 37 -1.29 -11.02 4.54
CA THR A 37 -0.66 -11.86 3.51
C THR A 37 0.37 -12.82 4.11
N GLY A 38 1.08 -12.41 5.16
CA GLY A 38 2.02 -13.25 5.89
C GLY A 38 1.34 -14.40 6.63
N THR A 39 0.20 -14.15 7.28
CA THR A 39 -0.57 -15.21 7.94
C THR A 39 -1.12 -16.21 6.91
N PHE A 40 -1.62 -15.74 5.76
CA PHE A 40 -2.03 -16.65 4.67
C PHE A 40 -0.88 -17.44 4.05
N LYS A 41 0.33 -16.88 4.03
CA LYS A 41 1.55 -17.59 3.59
C LYS A 41 2.04 -18.62 4.64
N GLY A 42 1.48 -18.62 5.85
CA GLY A 42 1.92 -19.48 6.96
C GLY A 42 3.21 -19.02 7.63
N ASP A 43 3.59 -17.75 7.49
CA ASP A 43 4.79 -17.20 8.12
C ASP A 43 4.57 -16.89 9.60
N SER A 44 5.62 -17.03 10.41
CA SER A 44 5.60 -16.61 11.82
C SER A 44 5.52 -15.08 11.94
N LEU A 45 4.94 -14.56 13.02
CA LEU A 45 4.83 -13.12 13.27
C LEU A 45 6.19 -12.42 13.25
N THR A 46 7.24 -13.07 13.76
CA THR A 46 8.62 -12.56 13.72
C THR A 46 9.11 -12.39 12.28
N ARG A 47 8.82 -13.36 11.40
CA ARG A 47 9.21 -13.30 9.99
C ARG A 47 8.43 -12.23 9.22
N ILE A 48 7.14 -12.09 9.52
CA ILE A 48 6.28 -11.04 8.96
C ILE A 48 6.80 -9.66 9.37
N HIS A 49 7.10 -9.47 10.65
CA HIS A 49 7.63 -8.21 11.16
C HIS A 49 9.00 -7.87 10.54
N ALA A 50 9.90 -8.86 10.45
CA ALA A 50 11.19 -8.67 9.80
C ALA A 50 11.04 -8.31 8.31
N GLN A 51 10.09 -8.95 7.60
CA GLN A 51 9.80 -8.60 6.21
C GLN A 51 9.24 -7.18 6.09
N LEU A 52 8.27 -6.84 6.94
CA LEU A 52 7.70 -5.49 6.99
C LEU A 52 8.79 -4.46 7.21
N GLN A 53 9.67 -4.61 8.21
CA GLN A 53 10.74 -3.63 8.46
C GLN A 53 11.67 -3.42 7.27
N ARG A 54 12.01 -4.48 6.54
CA ARG A 54 12.86 -4.39 5.34
C ARG A 54 12.18 -3.65 4.20
N GLU A 55 10.92 -3.97 3.95
CA GLU A 55 10.17 -3.45 2.81
C GLU A 55 9.39 -2.17 3.17
N TRP A 56 9.38 -1.75 4.44
CA TRP A 56 8.51 -0.67 4.94
C TRP A 56 8.77 0.64 4.24
N VAL A 57 10.04 1.03 4.06
CA VAL A 57 10.38 2.30 3.41
C VAL A 57 9.90 2.30 1.96
N GLU A 58 10.18 1.23 1.21
CA GLU A 58 9.76 1.12 -0.18
C GLU A 58 8.25 1.02 -0.33
N ALA A 59 7.60 0.17 0.48
CA ALA A 59 6.16 -0.02 0.48
C ALA A 59 5.43 1.27 0.88
N SER A 60 5.93 1.98 1.89
CA SER A 60 5.34 3.24 2.38
C SER A 60 5.55 4.38 1.40
N LEU A 61 6.79 4.66 1.00
CA LEU A 61 7.08 5.74 0.05
C LEU A 61 6.45 5.46 -1.32
N GLY A 62 6.54 4.22 -1.81
CA GLY A 62 5.89 3.81 -3.06
C GLY A 62 4.37 3.96 -3.00
N SER A 63 3.74 3.61 -1.87
CA SER A 63 2.31 3.85 -1.67
C SER A 63 1.97 5.33 -1.61
N SER A 64 2.77 6.15 -0.91
CA SER A 64 2.52 7.60 -0.82
C SER A 64 2.68 8.28 -2.19
N LEU A 65 3.68 7.88 -2.98
CA LEU A 65 3.90 8.36 -4.35
C LEU A 65 2.80 7.90 -5.31
N PHE A 66 2.23 6.71 -5.10
CA PHE A 66 1.10 6.23 -5.90
C PHE A 66 -0.20 6.97 -5.54
N TRP A 67 -0.51 7.10 -4.25
CA TRP A 67 -1.79 7.64 -3.79
C TRP A 67 -1.88 9.18 -3.84
N THR A 68 -0.77 9.90 -3.70
CA THR A 68 -0.77 11.37 -3.80
C THR A 68 -1.34 11.89 -5.13
N PRO A 69 -0.80 11.52 -6.31
CA PRO A 69 -1.36 11.95 -7.58
C PRO A 69 -2.76 11.37 -7.83
N ALA A 70 -3.00 10.13 -7.40
CA ALA A 70 -4.31 9.49 -7.51
C ALA A 70 -5.40 10.30 -6.81
N GLN A 71 -5.12 10.80 -5.60
CA GLN A 71 -6.06 11.60 -4.83
C GLN A 71 -6.23 13.00 -5.40
N VAL A 72 -5.17 13.62 -5.94
CA VAL A 72 -5.29 14.89 -6.67
C VAL A 72 -6.26 14.75 -7.84
N VAL A 73 -6.13 13.69 -8.65
CA VAL A 73 -7.05 13.40 -9.76
C VAL A 73 -8.46 13.10 -9.26
N ASN A 74 -8.59 12.31 -8.18
CA ASN A 74 -9.88 11.96 -7.58
C ASN A 74 -10.69 13.19 -7.13
N PHE A 75 -10.02 14.21 -6.60
CA PHE A 75 -10.71 15.43 -6.14
C PHE A 75 -10.88 16.49 -7.22
N TRP A 76 -9.99 16.55 -8.22
CA TRP A 76 -9.99 17.62 -9.22
C TRP A 76 -10.73 17.24 -10.51
N LEU A 77 -10.57 16.01 -10.98
CA LEU A 77 -11.07 15.58 -12.30
C LEU A 77 -12.27 14.63 -12.22
N VAL A 78 -12.33 13.77 -11.20
CA VAL A 78 -13.34 12.70 -11.14
C VAL A 78 -14.69 13.23 -10.60
N PRO A 79 -15.79 13.09 -11.34
CA PRO A 79 -17.12 13.46 -10.86
C PRO A 79 -17.52 12.60 -9.65
N GLN A 80 -18.26 13.20 -8.70
CA GLN A 80 -18.67 12.55 -7.44
C GLN A 80 -19.18 11.11 -7.56
N PRO A 81 -20.07 10.72 -8.52
CA PRO A 81 -20.54 9.34 -8.61
C PRO A 81 -19.47 8.33 -9.02
N PHE A 82 -18.41 8.77 -9.72
CA PHE A 82 -17.36 7.87 -10.23
C PHE A 82 -16.15 7.73 -9.30
N LYS A 83 -16.05 8.55 -8.24
CA LYS A 83 -14.90 8.53 -7.31
C LYS A 83 -14.69 7.17 -6.66
N ILE A 84 -15.77 6.46 -6.30
CA ILE A 84 -15.68 5.13 -5.68
C ILE A 84 -15.08 4.14 -6.68
N ALA A 85 -15.63 4.06 -7.89
CA ALA A 85 -15.15 3.15 -8.93
C ALA A 85 -13.68 3.44 -9.30
N TYR A 86 -13.32 4.72 -9.43
CA TYR A 86 -11.95 5.15 -9.69
C TYR A 86 -10.98 4.66 -8.61
N VAL A 87 -11.29 4.92 -7.33
CA VAL A 87 -10.45 4.48 -6.20
C VAL A 87 -10.40 2.96 -6.11
N SER A 88 -11.48 2.24 -6.41
CA SER A 88 -11.48 0.76 -6.41
C SER A 88 -10.52 0.19 -7.45
N VAL A 89 -10.50 0.72 -8.67
CA VAL A 89 -9.58 0.27 -9.74
C VAL A 89 -8.13 0.50 -9.33
N LEU A 90 -7.82 1.69 -8.81
CA LEU A 90 -6.48 1.98 -8.31
C LEU A 90 -6.10 1.14 -7.09
N SER A 91 -7.05 0.84 -6.22
CA SER A 91 -6.81 -0.05 -5.08
C SER A 91 -6.40 -1.43 -5.55
N PHE A 92 -7.06 -1.98 -6.57
CA PHE A 92 -6.68 -3.27 -7.15
C PHE A 92 -5.26 -3.24 -7.72
N ALA A 93 -4.91 -2.19 -8.47
CA ALA A 93 -3.57 -2.01 -9.01
C ALA A 93 -2.52 -1.91 -7.88
N HIS A 94 -2.81 -1.13 -6.84
CA HIS A 94 -1.96 -0.98 -5.65
C HIS A 94 -1.74 -2.30 -4.92
N LYS A 95 -2.81 -3.09 -4.70
CA LYS A 95 -2.68 -4.42 -4.06
C LYS A 95 -1.87 -5.40 -4.91
N THR A 96 -2.02 -5.33 -6.23
CA THR A 96 -1.22 -6.14 -7.17
C THR A 96 0.27 -5.79 -7.06
N TRP A 97 0.59 -4.49 -7.07
CA TRP A 97 1.97 -4.02 -6.89
C TRP A 97 2.54 -4.43 -5.52
N MET A 98 1.80 -4.25 -4.43
CA MET A 98 2.26 -4.68 -3.10
C MET A 98 2.46 -6.19 -3.01
N SER A 99 1.62 -6.99 -3.68
CA SER A 99 1.79 -8.44 -3.77
C SER A 99 3.09 -8.80 -4.47
N TRP A 100 3.42 -8.10 -5.56
CA TRP A 100 4.68 -8.26 -6.27
C TRP A 100 5.88 -7.88 -5.39
N VAL A 101 5.87 -6.70 -4.74
CA VAL A 101 6.94 -6.26 -3.83
C VAL A 101 7.19 -7.31 -2.73
N SER A 102 6.11 -7.79 -2.09
CA SER A 102 6.18 -8.76 -1.00
C SER A 102 6.64 -10.18 -1.43
N ASN A 103 6.64 -10.49 -2.73
CA ASN A 103 6.98 -11.83 -3.22
C ASN A 103 8.18 -11.90 -4.16
N ARG A 104 8.69 -10.78 -4.69
CA ARG A 104 9.80 -10.77 -5.64
C ARG A 104 11.07 -11.43 -5.08
N ASP A 105 11.38 -11.23 -3.81
CA ASP A 105 12.55 -11.82 -3.16
C ASP A 105 12.39 -13.34 -3.03
N ARG A 106 11.17 -13.80 -2.72
CA ARG A 106 10.84 -15.24 -2.67
C ARG A 106 10.92 -15.88 -4.06
N TYR A 107 10.52 -15.16 -5.11
CA TYR A 107 10.66 -15.61 -6.49
C TYR A 107 12.13 -15.69 -6.92
N ALA A 108 12.95 -14.69 -6.58
CA ALA A 108 14.38 -14.68 -6.90
C ALA A 108 15.12 -15.86 -6.24
N LEU A 109 14.78 -16.19 -4.99
CA LEU A 109 15.31 -17.35 -4.27
C LEU A 109 14.88 -18.67 -4.95
N ARG A 110 13.61 -18.81 -5.31
CA ARG A 110 13.07 -20.03 -5.96
C ARG A 110 13.61 -20.27 -7.36
N SER A 111 13.91 -19.21 -8.10
CA SER A 111 14.39 -19.27 -9.49
C SER A 111 15.90 -19.45 -9.61
N GLY A 112 16.63 -19.54 -8.50
CA GLY A 112 18.10 -19.64 -8.52
C GLY A 112 18.82 -18.41 -9.07
N SER A 113 18.09 -17.30 -9.27
CA SER A 113 18.59 -16.04 -9.84
C SER A 113 19.05 -15.05 -8.77
N ALA A 114 19.01 -15.45 -7.49
CA ALA A 114 19.46 -14.62 -6.39
C ALA A 114 20.97 -14.36 -6.49
N PRO A 115 21.45 -13.09 -6.40
CA PRO A 115 22.87 -12.81 -6.32
C PRO A 115 23.51 -13.59 -5.16
N LEU A 116 24.71 -14.15 -5.37
CA LEU A 116 25.54 -14.83 -4.36
C LEU A 116 25.99 -13.93 -3.19
N LEU A 117 25.45 -12.72 -3.09
CA LEU A 117 25.63 -11.90 -1.91
C LEU A 117 24.96 -12.63 -0.74
N PRO A 118 25.51 -12.56 0.48
CA PRO A 118 24.82 -13.05 1.66
C PRO A 118 23.53 -12.22 1.81
N GLY A 119 22.45 -12.71 1.20
CA GLY A 119 21.13 -12.14 1.38
C GLY A 119 20.81 -12.24 2.87
N PRO A 120 20.21 -11.22 3.49
CA PRO A 120 19.87 -11.20 4.93
C PRO A 120 18.83 -12.26 5.35
N TYR A 121 18.59 -13.26 4.51
CA TYR A 121 17.86 -14.50 4.78
C TYR A 121 18.75 -15.60 5.38
N ALA A 122 20.05 -15.34 5.57
CA ALA A 122 21.00 -16.23 6.26
C ALA A 122 20.87 -16.21 7.79
N VAL A 123 20.08 -15.28 8.35
CA VAL A 123 19.69 -15.36 9.77
C VAL A 123 18.49 -16.28 9.89
N ALA A 124 18.85 -17.53 10.23
CA ALA A 124 18.00 -18.63 10.67
C ALA A 124 17.01 -18.25 11.77
#